data_AF-A0A327NL36-F1
#
_entry.id   AF-A0A327NL36-F1
#
_cell.length_a   1.000
_cell.length_b   1.000
_cell.length_c   1.000
_cell.angle_alpha   90.00
_cell.angle_beta   90.00
_cell.angle_gamma   90.00
#
_symmetry.space_group_name_H-M   'P 1'
#
loop_
_entity.id
_entity.type
_entity.pdbx_description
1 polymer ?
#
loop_
_entity_poly.entity_id
_entity_poly.type
_entity_poly.pdbx_seq_one_letter_code
_entity_poly.pdbx_strand_id
1 'polypeptide(L)'
;MPLLTFTTAVPTNPDSDGLDVLFYYKTHDSLIRQKIHLVGSATSRNMTAEEKIAYMQRLFTSAVAYIKAYWNRHHKLPDEQTEVHQGVDFTLQTDQKTAWKGYTLDLM
;
A
#
# COMPACT_ATOMS: atom_id res chain seq x y z
N MET A 1 15.30 -13.77 -4.67
CA MET A 1 14.84 -12.41 -4.35
C MET A 1 13.32 -12.44 -4.30
N PRO A 2 12.67 -11.75 -3.36
CA PRO A 2 11.25 -11.96 -3.13
C PRO A 2 10.41 -11.26 -4.20
N LEU A 3 9.65 -12.05 -4.96
CA LEU A 3 8.54 -11.57 -5.77
C LEU A 3 7.29 -11.45 -4.88
N LEU A 4 6.72 -10.26 -4.79
CA LEU A 4 5.51 -10.00 -4.01
C LEU A 4 4.28 -9.95 -4.91
N THR A 5 3.25 -10.72 -4.59
CA THR A 5 1.97 -10.71 -5.30
C THR A 5 0.90 -10.12 -4.41
N PHE A 6 0.37 -8.95 -4.79
CA PHE A 6 -0.69 -8.27 -4.06
C PHE A 6 -2.05 -8.84 -4.44
N THR A 7 -2.84 -9.22 -3.44
CA THR A 7 -4.11 -9.94 -3.66
C THR A 7 -5.33 -9.16 -3.22
N THR A 8 -5.19 -8.35 -2.16
CA THR A 8 -6.34 -7.76 -1.49
C THR A 8 -5.96 -6.41 -0.88
N ALA A 9 -6.89 -5.46 -0.94
CA ALA A 9 -6.82 -4.20 -0.22
C ALA A 9 -8.05 -4.10 0.67
N VAL A 10 -7.87 -3.77 1.94
CA VAL A 10 -8.96 -3.65 2.92
C VAL A 10 -8.89 -2.26 3.56
N PRO A 11 -9.92 -1.41 3.39
CA PRO A 11 -10.03 -0.17 4.15
C PRO A 11 -10.10 -0.46 5.64
N THR A 12 -9.34 0.26 6.46
CA THR A 12 -9.28 0.04 7.92
C THR A 12 -10.20 0.95 8.72
N ASN A 13 -10.68 2.03 8.12
CA ASN A 13 -11.52 3.02 8.79
C ASN A 13 -12.98 2.88 8.31
N PRO A 14 -13.85 2.17 9.05
CA PRO A 14 -15.23 1.92 8.63
C PRO A 14 -16.14 3.16 8.73
N ASP A 15 -15.87 4.11 9.64
CA ASP A 15 -16.85 5.15 10.01
C ASP A 15 -16.37 6.61 9.95
N SER A 16 -15.09 6.90 9.67
CA SER A 16 -14.57 8.26 9.95
C SER A 16 -13.45 8.66 9.00
N ASP A 17 -13.79 9.53 8.04
CA ASP A 17 -12.94 10.53 7.37
C ASP A 17 -11.54 10.11 6.88
N GLY A 18 -11.11 8.86 6.92
CA GLY A 18 -9.79 8.42 6.47
C GLY A 18 -9.90 7.51 5.24
N LEU A 19 -8.78 7.36 4.54
CA LEU A 19 -8.64 6.46 3.40
C LEU A 19 -7.52 5.47 3.65
N ASP A 20 -7.39 5.04 4.89
CA ASP A 20 -6.36 4.11 5.33
C ASP A 20 -6.65 2.71 4.80
N VAL A 21 -5.60 2.03 4.37
CA VAL A 21 -5.73 0.75 3.66
C VAL A 21 -4.66 -0.23 4.09
N LEU A 22 -5.08 -1.45 4.35
CA LEU A 22 -4.20 -2.61 4.42
C LEU A 22 -4.07 -3.26 3.04
N PHE A 23 -2.85 -3.29 2.50
CA PHE A 23 -2.53 -4.04 1.30
C PHE A 23 -1.91 -5.39 1.68
N TYR A 24 -2.59 -6.47 1.31
CA TYR A 24 -2.14 -7.83 1.54
C TYR A 24 -1.37 -8.36 0.34
N TYR A 25 -0.24 -9.00 0.61
CA TYR A 25 0.59 -9.65 -0.38
C TYR A 25 1.15 -10.98 0.10
N LYS A 26 1.60 -11.80 -0.85
CA LYS A 26 2.34 -13.04 -0.59
C LYS A 26 3.71 -12.94 -1.26
N THR A 27 4.73 -13.45 -0.59
CA THR A 27 6.01 -13.74 -1.26
C THR A 27 5.89 -15.08 -1.98
N HIS A 28 6.49 -15.23 -3.16
CA HIS A 28 6.44 -16.47 -3.95
C HIS A 28 6.71 -17.75 -3.13
N ASP A 29 7.65 -17.66 -2.19
CA ASP A 29 8.11 -18.79 -1.37
C ASP A 29 7.32 -18.98 -0.06
N SER A 30 6.31 -18.15 0.23
CA SER A 30 5.56 -18.21 1.48
C SER A 30 4.05 -18.36 1.28
N LEU A 31 3.46 -19.28 2.04
CA LEU A 31 2.01 -19.43 2.15
C LEU A 31 1.40 -18.35 3.07
N ILE A 32 2.22 -17.70 3.89
CA ILE A 32 1.79 -16.67 4.84
C ILE A 32 1.51 -15.38 4.07
N ARG A 33 0.29 -14.85 4.24
CA ARG A 33 -0.07 -13.52 3.74
C ARG A 33 0.51 -12.47 4.69
N GLN A 34 1.32 -11.58 4.15
CA GLN A 34 1.78 -10.39 4.82
C GLN A 34 0.88 -9.21 4.46
N LYS A 35 1.03 -8.11 5.21
CA LYS A 35 0.29 -6.88 4.98
C LYS A 35 1.17 -5.66 5.23
N ILE A 36 0.83 -4.56 4.59
CA ILE A 36 1.36 -3.24 4.88
C ILE A 36 0.21 -2.27 5.12
N HIS A 37 0.30 -1.46 6.18
CA HIS A 37 -0.72 -0.48 6.54
C HIS A 37 -0.31 0.90 6.03
N LEU A 38 -1.09 1.45 5.11
CA LEU A 38 -0.90 2.79 4.57
C LEU A 38 -1.92 3.71 5.21
N VAL A 39 -1.42 4.74 5.90
CA VAL A 39 -2.23 5.77 6.54
C VAL A 39 -2.22 7.01 5.65
N GLY A 40 -3.37 7.30 5.04
CA GLY A 40 -3.56 8.41 4.12
C GLY A 40 -3.93 9.70 4.86
N SER A 41 -3.52 10.86 4.34
CA SER A 41 -3.84 12.14 4.96
C SER A 41 -5.17 12.75 4.49
N ALA A 42 -5.81 12.19 3.46
CA ALA A 42 -7.02 12.73 2.85
C ALA A 42 -8.30 12.14 3.46
N THR A 43 -9.40 12.89 3.33
CA THR A 43 -10.69 12.49 3.87
C THR A 43 -11.70 11.96 2.86
N SER A 44 -12.45 10.93 3.26
CA SER A 44 -13.38 10.22 2.38
C SER A 44 -14.78 10.82 2.30
N ARG A 45 -15.06 11.85 3.11
CA ARG A 45 -16.40 12.43 3.38
C ARG A 45 -17.09 12.98 2.13
N ASN A 46 -16.32 13.59 1.23
CA ASN A 46 -16.82 14.25 0.02
C ASN A 46 -16.32 13.58 -1.27
N MET A 47 -15.74 12.38 -1.17
CA MET A 47 -15.26 11.65 -2.34
C MET A 47 -16.33 10.71 -2.88
N THR A 48 -16.49 10.72 -4.19
CA THR A 48 -17.19 9.69 -4.95
C THR A 48 -16.49 8.34 -4.81
N ALA A 49 -17.18 7.25 -5.15
CA ALA A 49 -16.58 5.91 -5.15
C ALA A 49 -15.35 5.82 -6.08
N GLU A 50 -15.39 6.49 -7.23
CA GLU A 50 -14.28 6.53 -8.19
C GLU A 50 -13.07 7.27 -7.63
N GLU A 51 -13.27 8.41 -6.95
CA GLU A 51 -12.20 9.16 -6.29
C GLU A 51 -11.56 8.35 -5.16
N LYS A 52 -12.36 7.61 -4.38
CA LYS A 52 -11.85 6.71 -3.35
C LYS A 52 -10.97 5.62 -3.97
N ILE A 53 -11.42 4.98 -5.05
CA ILE A 53 -10.62 3.97 -5.76
C ILE A 53 -9.33 4.58 -6.30
N ALA A 54 -9.40 5.75 -6.95
CA ALA A 54 -8.23 6.43 -7.48
C ALA A 54 -7.22 6.79 -6.37
N TYR A 55 -7.72 7.26 -5.23
CA TYR A 55 -6.89 7.55 -4.06
C TYR A 55 -6.21 6.27 -3.51
N MET A 56 -6.95 5.17 -3.37
CA MET A 56 -6.38 3.88 -2.96
C MET A 56 -5.30 3.40 -3.94
N GLN A 57 -5.46 3.60 -5.25
CA GLN A 57 -4.44 3.25 -6.24
C GLN A 57 -3.18 4.14 -6.14
N ARG A 58 -3.32 5.40 -5.72
CA ARG A 58 -2.19 6.30 -5.43
C ARG A 58 -1.46 5.89 -4.15
N LEU A 59 -2.20 5.53 -3.11
CA LEU A 59 -1.62 4.93 -1.90
C LEU A 59 -0.86 3.65 -2.22
N PHE A 60 -1.44 2.78 -3.06
CA PHE A 60 -0.78 1.55 -3.48
C PHE A 60 0.53 1.81 -4.24
N THR A 61 0.53 2.77 -5.16
CA THR A 61 1.74 3.20 -5.88
C THR A 61 2.82 3.65 -4.90
N SER A 62 2.43 4.39 -3.87
CA SER A 62 3.33 4.86 -2.82
C SER A 62 3.83 3.72 -1.95
N ALA A 63 2.99 2.73 -1.64
CA ALA A 63 3.37 1.52 -0.91
C ALA A 63 4.43 0.71 -1.68
N VAL A 64 4.26 0.55 -2.99
CA VAL A 64 5.25 -0.12 -3.86
C VAL A 64 6.59 0.60 -3.83
N ALA A 65 6.58 1.93 -3.96
CA ALA A 65 7.80 2.74 -3.89
C ALA A 65 8.49 2.62 -2.52
N TYR A 66 7.70 2.67 -1.43
CA TYR A 66 8.20 2.51 -0.07
C TYR A 66 8.84 1.13 0.15
N ILE A 67 8.17 0.04 -0.26
CA ILE A 67 8.70 -1.32 -0.10
C ILE A 67 10.02 -1.48 -0.88
N LYS A 68 10.10 -0.97 -2.12
CA LYS A 68 11.35 -0.97 -2.89
C LYS A 68 12.47 -0.22 -2.17
N ALA A 69 12.20 0.99 -1.69
CA ALA A 69 13.18 1.79 -0.99
C ALA A 69 13.64 1.14 0.32
N TYR A 70 12.71 0.57 1.09
CA TYR A 70 12.98 -0.14 2.33
C TYR A 70 13.84 -1.38 2.08
N TRP A 71 13.51 -2.17 1.05
CA TRP A 71 14.29 -3.34 0.64
C TRP A 71 15.72 -2.95 0.26
N ASN A 72 15.89 -1.94 -0.58
CA ASN A 72 17.21 -1.49 -1.02
C ASN A 72 18.09 -1.00 0.14
N ARG A 73 17.47 -0.44 1.19
CA ARG A 73 18.17 0.07 2.37
C ARG A 73 18.47 -1.02 3.40
N HIS A 74 17.53 -1.91 3.66
CA HIS A 74 17.57 -2.84 4.80
C HIS A 74 17.72 -4.31 4.40
N HIS A 75 17.62 -4.63 3.11
CA HIS A 75 17.67 -5.99 2.56
C HIS A 75 16.67 -6.96 3.22
N LYS A 76 15.54 -6.42 3.67
CA LYS A 76 14.41 -7.16 4.28
C LYS A 76 13.10 -6.44 3.97
N LEU A 77 11.98 -7.15 4.14
CA LEU A 77 10.64 -6.56 4.02
C LEU A 77 10.27 -5.79 5.30
N PRO A 78 9.38 -4.78 5.21
CA PRO A 78 8.81 -4.12 6.40
C PRO A 78 8.05 -5.12 7.29
N ASP A 79 8.07 -4.88 8.59
CA ASP A 79 7.34 -5.71 9.56
C ASP A 79 5.81 -5.49 9.43
N GLU A 80 4.99 -6.53 9.64
CA GLU A 80 3.52 -6.46 9.45
C GLU A 80 2.79 -5.43 10.33
N GLN A 81 3.43 -4.98 11.41
CA GLN A 81 2.90 -3.98 12.34
C GLN A 81 3.28 -2.55 11.94
N THR A 82 4.03 -2.37 10.85
CA THR A 82 4.49 -1.05 10.43
C THR A 82 3.33 -0.29 9.79
N GLU A 83 2.93 0.81 10.44
CA GLU A 83 2.13 1.85 9.81
C GLU A 83 3.04 2.77 9.00
N VAL A 84 2.63 3.08 7.78
CA VAL A 84 3.37 3.94 6.86
C VAL A 84 2.50 5.16 6.61
N HIS A 85 2.92 6.30 7.13
CA HIS A 85 2.12 7.52 7.17
C HIS A 85 2.48 8.49 6.05
N GLN A 86 1.45 8.97 5.35
CA GLN A 86 1.62 10.02 4.34
C GLN A 86 2.14 11.31 4.99
N GLY A 87 3.12 11.95 4.35
CA GLY A 87 3.74 13.19 4.83
C GLY A 87 4.86 12.97 5.86
N VAL A 88 5.02 11.74 6.36
CA VAL A 88 6.12 11.33 7.25
C VAL A 88 7.04 10.34 6.52
N ASP A 89 6.47 9.21 6.10
CA ASP A 89 7.24 8.10 5.51
C ASP A 89 7.25 8.13 3.98
N PHE A 90 6.23 8.76 3.37
CA PHE A 90 6.13 8.90 1.92
C PHE A 90 5.34 10.15 1.50
N THR A 91 5.54 10.56 0.25
CA THR A 91 4.70 11.55 -0.43
C THR A 91 3.75 10.84 -1.39
N LEU A 92 2.47 11.19 -1.37
CA LEU A 92 1.47 10.59 -2.25
C LEU A 92 1.76 10.98 -3.71
N GLN A 93 1.88 9.98 -4.58
CA GLN A 93 2.03 10.23 -6.01
C GLN A 93 0.68 10.63 -6.62
N THR A 94 0.57 11.86 -7.13
CA THR A 94 -0.69 12.41 -7.64
C THR A 94 -1.00 11.97 -9.08
N ASP A 95 0.05 11.78 -9.88
CA ASP A 95 -0.06 11.60 -11.33
C ASP A 95 -0.04 10.12 -11.74
N GLN A 96 0.40 9.25 -10.83
CA GLN A 96 0.47 7.81 -11.05
C GLN A 96 -0.52 7.08 -10.14
N LYS A 97 -1.23 6.12 -10.73
CA LYS A 97 -2.15 5.23 -10.03
C LYS A 97 -1.91 3.80 -10.51
N THR A 98 -1.68 2.90 -9.56
CA THR A 98 -1.39 1.50 -9.83
C THR A 98 -2.54 0.65 -9.28
N ALA A 99 -3.09 -0.22 -10.11
CA ALA A 99 -4.06 -1.19 -9.64
C ALA A 99 -3.35 -2.25 -8.78
N TRP A 100 -3.87 -2.53 -7.57
CA TRP A 100 -3.24 -3.47 -6.65
C TRP A 100 -3.56 -4.93 -6.94
N LYS A 101 -4.75 -5.22 -7.47
CA LYS A 101 -5.25 -6.59 -7.58
C LYS A 101 -4.46 -7.37 -8.63
N GLY A 102 -3.69 -8.37 -8.18
CA GLY A 102 -2.84 -9.18 -9.05
C GLY A 102 -1.52 -8.49 -9.43
N TYR A 103 -1.22 -7.32 -8.85
CA TYR A 103 0.05 -6.65 -9.08
C TYR A 103 1.19 -7.48 -8.53
N THR A 104 2.24 -7.64 -9.35
CA THR A 104 3.46 -8.34 -8.97
C THR A 104 4.60 -7.33 -8.88
N LEU A 105 5.29 -7.35 -7.74
CA LEU A 105 6.43 -6.49 -7.46
C LEU A 105 7.68 -7.35 -7.38
N ASP A 106 8.57 -7.14 -8.34
CA ASP A 106 9.93 -7.66 -8.28
C ASP A 106 10.85 -6.67 -7.55
N LEU A 107 11.67 -7.21 -6.64
CA LEU A 107 12.60 -6.47 -5.79
C LEU A 107 14.07 -6.65 -6.24
N MET A 108 14.28 -6.91 -7.55
CA MET A 108 15.62 -6.87 -8.19
C MET A 108 16.33 -5.53 -8.00
#